data_AF-A0A7X7T3C7-F1
#
_entry.id   AF-A0A7X7T3C7-F1
#
_cell.length_a   1.000
_cell.length_b   1.000
_cell.length_c   1.000
_cell.angle_alpha   90.00
_cell.angle_beta   90.00
_cell.angle_gamma   90.00
#
_symmetry.space_group_name_H-M   'P 1'
#
loop_
_entity.id
_entity.type
_entity.pdbx_description
1 polymer ?
#
loop_
_entity_poly.entity_id
_entity_poly.type
_entity_poly.pdbx_seq_one_letter_code
_entity_poly.pdbx_strand_id
1 'polypeptide(L)' 'MDTSIPVADEPLRALIAEYRERCLWFLRPDYYPVTPDEVLRVLDYIQRHGDREAFRRADEVRRCLFPPTSATSAVS' A
#
# COMPACT_ATOMS: atom_id res chain seq x y z
N MET A 1 -12.33 -5.51 16.80
CA MET A 1 -11.16 -4.97 16.07
C MET A 1 -11.70 -4.37 14.78
N ASP A 2 -12.13 -3.11 14.86
CA ASP A 2 -12.60 -2.36 13.69
C ASP A 2 -11.41 -1.55 13.20
N THR A 3 -10.65 -2.12 12.26
CA THR A 3 -9.56 -1.41 11.58
C THR A 3 -10.14 -0.86 10.28
N SER A 4 -11.14 0.02 10.41
CA SER A 4 -11.62 0.77 9.27
C SER A 4 -10.50 1.74 8.86
N ILE A 5 -9.93 1.52 7.68
CA ILE A 5 -8.96 2.40 7.03
C ILE A 5 -9.71 3.16 5.92
N PRO A 6 -10.58 4.15 6.19
CA PRO A 6 -11.39 4.77 5.15
C PRO A 6 -10.63 5.84 4.34
N VAL A 7 -9.74 6.62 4.96
CA VAL A 7 -9.02 7.73 4.29
C VAL A 7 -7.88 7.24 3.40
N ALA A 8 -7.43 6.03 3.68
CA ALA A 8 -6.23 5.46 3.10
C ALA A 8 -6.54 4.43 2.00
N ASP A 9 -7.83 4.11 1.84
CA ASP A 9 -8.37 3.31 0.75
C ASP A 9 -8.24 4.05 -0.60
N GLU A 10 -8.52 5.35 -0.67
CA GLU A 10 -8.47 6.10 -1.94
C GLU A 10 -7.09 6.11 -2.61
N PRO A 11 -5.99 6.53 -1.93
CA PRO A 11 -4.65 6.52 -2.55
C PRO A 11 -4.17 5.11 -2.90
N LEU A 12 -4.53 4.11 -2.09
CA LEU A 12 -4.24 2.70 -2.40
C LEU A 12 -5.01 2.23 -3.64
N ARG A 13 -6.31 2.54 -3.72
CA ARG A 13 -7.19 2.15 -4.82
C ARG A 13 -6.77 2.80 -6.13
N ALA A 14 -6.39 4.08 -6.11
CA ALA A 14 -5.81 4.77 -7.25
C ALA A 14 -4.49 4.13 -7.72
N LEU A 15 -3.59 3.82 -6.79
CA LEU A 15 -2.31 3.18 -7.10
C LEU A 15 -2.51 1.78 -7.70
N ILE A 16 -3.42 0.97 -7.12
CA ILE A 16 -3.74 -0.36 -7.64
C ILE A 16 -4.33 -0.28 -9.04
N ALA A 17 -5.22 0.68 -9.31
CA ALA A 17 -5.81 0.87 -10.63
C ALA A 17 -4.74 1.25 -11.67
N GLU A 18 -3.86 2.18 -11.34
CA GLU A 18 -2.79 2.66 -12.22
C GLU A 18 -1.76 1.58 -12.57
N TYR A 19 -1.34 0.79 -11.58
CA TYR A 19 -0.32 -0.24 -11.77
C TYR A 19 -0.89 -1.64 -12.02
N ARG A 20 -2.21 -1.75 -12.23
CA ARG A 20 -2.92 -3.04 -12.31
C ARG A 20 -2.35 -3.95 -13.37
N GLU A 21 -2.30 -3.45 -14.60
CA GLU A 21 -1.93 -4.23 -15.78
C GLU A 21 -0.42 -4.43 -15.86
N ARG A 22 0.37 -3.47 -15.34
CA ARG A 22 1.84 -3.49 -15.43
C ARG A 22 2.50 -4.32 -14.33
N CYS A 23 2.05 -4.15 -13.08
CA CYS A 23 2.73 -4.71 -11.91
C CYS A 23 1.94 -5.84 -11.23
N LEU A 24 0.62 -5.92 -11.45
CA LEU A 24 -0.27 -6.84 -10.75
C LEU A 24 -0.98 -7.82 -11.70
N TRP A 25 -0.45 -8.02 -12.90
CA TRP A 25 -1.04 -8.85 -13.96
C TRP A 25 -1.31 -10.30 -13.56
N PHE A 26 -0.58 -10.82 -12.57
CA PHE A 26 -0.73 -12.19 -12.05
C PHE A 26 -1.82 -12.32 -10.98
N LEU A 27 -2.34 -11.21 -10.46
CA LEU A 27 -3.47 -11.22 -9.51
C LEU A 27 -4.79 -11.28 -10.27
N ARG A 28 -5.78 -12.00 -9.72
CA ARG A 28 -7.14 -12.09 -10.30
C ARG A 28 -7.69 -10.68 -10.54
N PRO A 29 -8.29 -10.34 -11.70
CA PRO A 29 -8.71 -8.97 -12.06
C PRO A 29 -9.56 -8.24 -11.01
N ASP A 30 -10.35 -8.97 -10.23
CA ASP A 30 -11.25 -8.48 -9.19
C ASP A 30 -10.61 -8.44 -7.78
N TYR A 31 -9.37 -8.85 -7.64
CA TYR A 31 -8.66 -8.87 -6.36
C TYR A 31 -8.45 -7.45 -5.81
N TYR A 32 -8.90 -7.21 -4.58
CA TYR A 32 -8.64 -6.02 -3.80
C TYR A 32 -8.18 -6.42 -2.40
N PRO A 33 -7.09 -5.85 -1.86
CA PRO A 33 -6.61 -6.18 -0.52
C PRO A 33 -7.59 -5.66 0.54
N VAL A 34 -7.97 -6.51 1.49
CA VAL A 34 -8.89 -6.16 2.59
C VAL A 34 -8.22 -6.18 3.97
N THR A 35 -7.05 -6.80 4.08
CA THR A 35 -6.25 -6.84 5.30
C THR A 35 -4.96 -6.03 5.18
N PRO A 36 -4.40 -5.52 6.29
CA PRO A 36 -3.09 -4.88 6.32
C PRO A 36 -1.98 -5.68 5.62
N ASP A 37 -1.91 -7.00 5.84
CA ASP A 37 -0.91 -7.87 5.23
C ASP A 37 -1.10 -8.02 3.71
N GLU A 38 -2.34 -8.03 3.23
CA GLU A 38 -2.61 -8.01 1.79
C GLU A 38 -2.23 -6.68 1.15
N VAL A 39 -2.49 -5.56 1.84
CA VAL A 39 -2.08 -4.24 1.40
C VAL A 39 -0.57 -4.17 1.27
N LEU A 40 0.17 -4.59 2.30
CA LEU A 40 1.63 -4.60 2.29
C LEU A 40 2.17 -5.48 1.16
N ARG A 41 1.57 -6.65 0.91
CA ARG A 41 1.94 -7.52 -0.21
C ARG A 41 1.72 -6.86 -1.57
N VAL A 42 0.58 -6.19 -1.76
CA VAL A 42 0.29 -5.47 -3.02
C VAL A 42 1.29 -4.35 -3.26
N LEU A 43 1.61 -3.57 -2.24
CA LEU A 43 2.62 -2.50 -2.35
C LEU A 43 4.00 -3.07 -2.69
N ASP A 44 4.40 -4.19 -2.09
CA ASP A 44 5.64 -4.90 -2.40
C ASP A 44 5.67 -5.44 -3.84
N TYR A 45 4.56 -5.97 -4.36
CA TYR A 45 4.46 -6.36 -5.76
C TYR A 45 4.64 -5.18 -6.72
N ILE A 46 4.02 -4.04 -6.42
CA ILE A 46 4.20 -2.80 -7.20
C ILE A 46 5.66 -2.37 -7.18
N GLN A 47 6.34 -2.45 -6.04
CA GLN A 47 7.76 -2.10 -5.91
C GLN A 47 8.68 -3.06 -6.70
N ARG A 48 8.37 -4.36 -6.72
CA ARG A 48 9.21 -5.38 -7.37
C ARG A 48 9.07 -5.41 -8.89
N HIS A 49 7.87 -5.14 -9.40
CA HIS A 49 7.58 -5.25 -10.82
C HIS A 49 7.51 -3.90 -11.52
N GLY A 50 7.37 -2.81 -10.76
CA GLY A 50 7.31 -1.47 -11.28
C GLY A 50 8.69 -0.84 -11.52
N ASP A 51 8.64 0.38 -12.05
CA ASP A 51 9.81 1.23 -12.24
C ASP A 51 10.10 2.06 -10.96
N ARG A 52 11.03 3.00 -11.08
CA ARG A 52 11.40 3.89 -9.98
C ARG A 52 10.24 4.74 -9.46
N GLU A 53 9.30 5.10 -10.33
CA GLU A 53 8.14 5.90 -9.93
C GLU A 53 7.15 5.03 -9.15
N ALA A 54 6.87 3.83 -9.64
CA ALA A 54 6.04 2.83 -8.94
C ALA A 54 6.59 2.56 -7.53
N PHE A 55 7.92 2.42 -7.42
CA PHE A 55 8.57 2.20 -6.14
C PHE A 55 8.31 3.36 -5.15
N ARG A 56 8.53 4.60 -5.59
CA ARG A 56 8.33 5.79 -4.73
C ARG A 56 6.88 5.92 -4.29
N ARG A 57 5.93 5.83 -5.22
CA ARG A 57 4.51 5.97 -4.90
C ARG A 57 4.01 4.88 -3.96
N ALA A 58 4.45 3.63 -4.17
CA ALA A 58 4.12 2.54 -3.26
C ALA A 58 4.70 2.74 -1.84
N ASP A 59 5.92 3.29 -1.72
CA ASP A 59 6.51 3.60 -0.41
C ASP A 59 5.81 4.79 0.30
N GLU A 60 5.40 5.81 -0.45
CA GLU A 60 4.59 6.92 0.06
C GLU A 60 3.27 6.41 0.63
N VAL A 61 2.52 5.63 -0.15
CA VAL A 61 1.29 4.98 0.32
C VAL A 61 1.59 4.15 1.56
N ARG A 62 2.62 3.29 1.54
CA ARG A 62 2.99 2.46 2.70
C ARG A 62 3.20 3.28 3.98
N ARG A 63 3.91 4.41 3.91
CA ARG A 63 4.16 5.28 5.09
C ARG A 63 2.90 5.99 5.57
N CYS A 64 2.00 6.36 4.66
CA CYS A 64 0.72 6.93 5.02
C CYS A 64 -0.18 5.90 5.74
N LEU A 65 -0.16 4.65 5.27
CA LEU A 65 -0.98 3.55 5.82
C LEU A 65 -0.43 2.98 7.13
N PHE A 66 0.89 2.85 7.18
CA PHE A 66 1.63 2.22 8.26
C PHE A 66 2.71 3.16 8.74
N PRO A 67 2.34 4.29 9.37
CA PRO A 67 3.32 5.19 9.94
C PRO A 67 4.16 4.39 10.93
N PRO A 68 5.51 4.51 10.90
CA PRO A 68 6.32 3.92 11.95
C PRO A 68 5.81 4.51 13.27
N THR A 69 5.40 3.66 14.20
CA THR A 69 5.04 4.09 15.54
C THR A 69 6.24 4.83 16.09
N SER A 70 6.20 6.16 16.10
CA SER A 70 7.22 6.96 16.75
C SER A 70 7.33 6.43 18.17
N ALA A 71 8.50 5.87 18.50
CA ALA A 71 8.81 5.58 19.88
C ALA A 71 8.54 6.87 20.66
N THR A 72 7.58 6.81 21.58
CA THR A 72 7.42 7.81 22.62
C THR A 72 8.71 7.79 23.43
N SER A 73 9.73 8.51 22.95
CA SER A 73 10.76 9.03 23.83
C SER A 73 10.11 10.17 24.59
N ALA A 74 9.52 9.81 25.73
CA ALA A 74 9.25 10.73 26.79
C ALA A 74 10.57 11.47 27.10
N VAL A 75 10.62 12.77 26.81
CA VAL A 75 11.55 13.65 27.49
C VAL A 75 10.76 14.15 28.69
N SER A 76 11.08 13.59 29.86
CA SER A 76 10.76 14.19 31.16
C SER A 76 11.60 15.44 31.39
#